data_AF-A0A7G3APE0-F1
#
_entry.id   AF-A0A7G3APE0-F1
#
_cell.length_a   1.000
_cell.length_b   1.000
_cell.length_c   1.000
_cell.angle_alpha   90.00
_cell.angle_beta   90.00
_cell.angle_gamma   90.00
#
_symmetry.space_group_name_H-M   'P 1'
#
loop_
_entity.id
_entity.type
_entity.pdbx_description
1 polymer ?
#
loop_
_entity_poly.entity_id
_entity_poly.type
_entity_poly.pdbx_seq_one_letter_code
_entity_poly.pdbx_strand_id
1 'polypeptide(L)' 'MKMNQLHTVRNLLAVAIVSYMVSHTTVTAAKCNLNPFYKPICGSDGKTYGNIDMLNCINIHRPFHRRIHVVRKGECAA' A
#
# COMPACT_ATOMS: atom_id res chain seq x y z
N MET A 1 -6.49 -42.21 -26.71
CA MET A 1 -6.40 -41.34 -25.50
C MET A 1 -6.00 -39.92 -25.93
N LYS A 2 -6.96 -38.99 -26.10
CA LYS A 2 -6.70 -37.61 -26.57
C LYS A 2 -7.59 -36.56 -25.85
N MET A 3 -7.82 -36.73 -24.54
CA MET A 3 -8.61 -35.78 -23.73
C MET A 3 -7.83 -35.14 -22.56
N ASN A 4 -6.49 -35.15 -22.63
CA ASN A 4 -5.61 -34.51 -21.63
C ASN A 4 -4.85 -33.27 -22.15
N GLN A 5 -5.04 -32.90 -23.42
CA GLN A 5 -4.31 -31.79 -24.05
C GLN A 5 -5.03 -30.44 -23.82
N LEU A 6 -6.37 -30.39 -23.85
CA LEU A 6 -7.13 -29.13 -23.72
C LEU A 6 -7.03 -28.52 -22.31
N HIS A 7 -7.09 -29.34 -21.25
CA HIS A 7 -6.95 -28.87 -19.86
C HIS A 7 -5.53 -28.42 -19.54
N THR A 8 -4.53 -29.15 -20.04
CA THR A 8 -3.11 -28.80 -19.86
C THR A 8 -2.79 -27.47 -20.56
N VAL A 9 -3.27 -27.25 -21.79
CA VAL A 9 -3.06 -25.99 -22.54
C VAL A 9 -3.80 -24.81 -21.89
N ARG A 10 -5.01 -25.02 -21.35
CA ARG A 10 -5.77 -23.99 -20.63
C ARG A 10 -5.07 -23.54 -19.34
N ASN A 11 -4.47 -24.49 -18.61
CA ASN A 11 -3.66 -24.21 -17.42
C ASN A 11 -2.37 -23.47 -17.79
N LEU A 12 -1.69 -23.85 -18.88
CA LEU A 12 -0.50 -23.15 -19.37
C LEU A 12 -0.80 -21.70 -19.78
N LEU A 13 -1.94 -21.44 -20.44
CA LEU A 13 -2.36 -20.10 -20.82
C LEU A 13 -2.60 -19.22 -19.59
N ALA A 14 -3.27 -19.74 -18.56
CA ALA A 14 -3.51 -19.03 -17.31
C ALA A 14 -2.20 -18.73 -16.55
N VAL A 15 -1.27 -19.69 -16.50
CA VAL A 15 0.05 -19.52 -15.88
C VAL A 15 0.89 -18.47 -16.61
N ALA A 16 0.86 -18.45 -17.95
CA ALA A 16 1.57 -17.45 -18.74
C ALA A 16 1.01 -16.04 -18.53
N ILE A 17 -0.32 -15.88 -18.48
CA ILE A 17 -0.97 -14.60 -18.19
C ILE A 17 -0.60 -14.14 -16.78
N VAL A 18 -0.72 -14.99 -15.76
CA VAL A 18 -0.37 -14.63 -14.37
C VAL A 18 1.12 -14.25 -14.25
N SER A 19 2.02 -15.00 -14.88
CA SER A 19 3.47 -14.72 -14.88
C SER A 19 3.80 -13.42 -15.61
N TYR A 20 3.14 -13.16 -16.74
CA TYR A 20 3.25 -11.90 -17.47
C TYR A 20 2.72 -10.73 -16.64
N MET A 21 1.55 -10.87 -16.01
CA MET A 21 0.98 -9.85 -15.13
C MET A 21 1.90 -9.59 -13.92
N VAL A 22 2.50 -10.60 -13.29
CA VAL A 22 3.48 -10.40 -12.20
C VAL A 22 4.75 -9.67 -12.68
N SER A 23 5.14 -9.90 -13.94
CA SER A 23 6.32 -9.26 -14.54
C SER A 23 6.05 -7.84 -15.09
N HIS A 24 4.79 -7.51 -15.37
CA HIS A 24 4.35 -6.24 -15.97
C HIS A 24 3.47 -5.37 -15.05
N THR A 25 3.04 -5.90 -13.91
CA THR A 25 2.55 -5.09 -12.79
C THR A 25 3.74 -4.75 -11.92
N THR A 26 4.42 -3.66 -12.26
CA THR A 26 5.33 -3.02 -11.34
C THR A 26 4.49 -2.43 -10.20
N VAL A 27 4.17 -3.27 -9.20
CA VAL A 27 3.74 -2.78 -7.89
C VAL A 27 4.97 -2.13 -7.26
N THR A 28 5.29 -0.93 -7.71
CA THR A 28 6.29 -0.10 -7.07
C THR A 28 5.73 0.22 -5.70
N ALA A 29 6.28 -0.42 -4.66
CA ALA A 29 5.99 -0.04 -3.30
C ALA A 29 6.32 1.44 -3.18
N ALA A 30 5.30 2.28 -2.97
CA ALA A 30 5.48 3.71 -2.91
C ALA A 30 6.46 4.02 -1.78
N LYS A 31 7.65 4.49 -2.12
CA LYS A 31 8.69 4.80 -1.15
C LYS A 31 8.41 6.18 -0.55
N CYS A 32 8.32 6.25 0.77
CA CYS A 32 8.22 7.52 1.47
C CYS A 32 9.62 8.11 1.72
N ASN A 33 9.80 9.38 1.37
CA ASN A 33 10.95 10.16 1.81
C ASN A 33 10.54 10.92 3.08
N LEU A 34 10.99 10.45 4.25
CA LEU A 34 10.58 11.00 5.53
C LEU A 34 11.58 12.06 6.00
N ASN A 35 11.10 13.24 6.38
CA ASN A 35 11.89 14.18 7.15
C ASN A 35 12.05 13.65 8.59
N PRO A 36 13.27 13.56 9.14
CA PRO A 36 13.47 13.10 10.52
C PRO A 36 13.10 14.15 11.58
N PHE A 37 12.78 15.39 11.19
CA PHE A 37 12.43 16.45 12.12
C PHE A 37 11.12 16.14 12.87
N TYR A 38 11.21 16.12 14.20
CA TYR A 38 10.06 15.88 15.07
C TYR A 38 9.19 17.14 15.19
N LYS A 39 7.97 17.07 14.66
CA LYS A 39 6.96 18.12 14.73
C LYS A 39 5.58 17.45 14.85
N PRO A 40 5.21 17.00 16.05
CA PRO A 40 4.11 16.07 16.22
C PRO A 40 2.78 16.67 15.80
N ILE A 41 1.89 15.80 15.33
CA ILE A 41 0.52 16.11 14.94
C ILE A 41 -0.41 15.00 15.42
N CYS A 42 -1.64 15.37 15.77
CA CYS A 42 -2.68 14.42 16.13
C CYS A 42 -3.52 14.10 14.90
N GLY A 43 -3.62 12.83 14.54
CA GLY A 43 -4.44 12.34 13.44
C GLY A 43 -5.90 12.13 13.81
N SER A 44 -6.76 12.07 12.79
CA SER A 44 -8.20 11.81 12.93
C SER A 44 -8.53 10.40 13.44
N ASP A 45 -7.55 9.51 13.51
CA ASP A 45 -7.63 8.19 14.11
C ASP A 45 -7.21 8.18 15.59
N GLY A 46 -6.96 9.35 16.18
CA GLY A 46 -6.57 9.50 17.58
C GLY A 46 -5.10 9.17 17.85
N LYS A 47 -4.26 9.00 16.82
CA LYS A 47 -2.83 8.70 16.98
C LYS A 47 -1.95 9.92 16.76
N THR A 48 -0.86 9.98 17.53
CA THR A 48 0.22 10.94 17.31
C THR A 48 1.13 10.46 16.18
N TYR A 49 1.43 11.36 15.24
CA TYR A 49 2.43 11.15 14.19
C TYR A 49 3.59 12.11 14.41
N GLY A 50 4.81 11.61 14.24
CA GLY A 50 6.02 12.40 14.52
C GLY A 50 6.16 13.64 13.64
N ASN A 51 5.59 13.61 12.44
CA ASN A 51 5.40 14.77 11.56
C ASN A 51 4.38 14.46 10.46
N ILE A 52 4.16 15.45 9.60
CA ILE A 52 3.22 15.36 8.48
C ILE A 52 3.65 14.35 7.41
N ASP A 53 4.95 14.19 7.17
CA ASP A 53 5.48 13.26 6.17
C ASP A 53 5.19 11.82 6.56
N MET A 54 5.34 11.50 7.85
CA MET A 54 4.99 10.20 8.41
C MET A 54 3.49 9.89 8.27
N LEU A 55 2.61 10.85 8.57
CA LEU A 55 1.15 10.67 8.40
C LEU A 55 0.79 10.43 6.93
N ASN A 56 1.38 11.22 6.02
CA ASN A 56 1.15 11.09 4.58
C ASN A 56 1.62 9.73 4.06
N CYS A 57 2.79 9.27 4.51
CA CYS A 57 3.31 7.97 4.17
C CYS A 57 2.35 6.83 4.57
N ILE A 58 1.81 6.90 5.79
CA ILE A 58 0.87 5.89 6.28
C ILE A 58 -0.40 5.86 5.43
N ASN A 59 -0.91 7.02 4.99
CA ASN A 59 -2.06 7.07 4.08
C ASN A 59 -1.78 6.41 2.73
N ILE A 60 -0.57 6.58 2.19
CA ILE A 60 -0.14 5.95 0.93
C ILE A 60 -0.12 4.42 1.06
N HIS A 61 0.38 3.90 2.19
CA HIS A 61 0.47 2.47 2.44
C HIS A 61 -0.84 1.83 2.92
N ARG A 62 -1.90 2.62 3.13
CA ARG A 62 -3.21 2.15 3.62
C ARG A 62 -4.35 2.65 2.72
N PRO A 63 -4.32 2.40 1.40
CA PRO A 63 -5.27 2.99 0.44
C PRO A 63 -6.73 2.52 0.64
N PHE A 64 -6.93 1.37 1.29
CA PHE A 64 -8.26 0.82 1.59
C PHE A 64 -8.79 1.22 2.97
N HIS A 65 -8.05 2.04 3.73
CA HIS A 65 -8.51 2.57 5.00
C HIS A 65 -9.01 4.02 4.84
N ARG A 66 -9.78 4.48 5.82
CA ARG A 66 -10.15 5.91 5.89
C ARG A 66 -8.87 6.73 5.95
N ARG A 67 -8.77 7.71 5.05
CA ARG A 67 -7.65 8.64 5.02
C ARG A 67 -7.59 9.41 6.33
N ILE A 68 -6.42 9.37 6.96
CA ILE A 68 -6.14 10.04 8.22
C ILE A 68 -5.80 11.48 7.89
N HIS A 69 -6.48 12.44 8.51
CA HIS A 69 -6.20 13.87 8.37
C HIS A 69 -5.77 14.46 9.71
N VAL A 70 -5.13 15.62 9.67
CA VAL A 70 -4.65 16.30 10.88
C VAL A 70 -5.83 16.92 11.62
N VAL A 71 -5.98 16.61 12.90
CA VAL A 71 -6.97 17.22 13.79
C VAL A 71 -6.39 18.44 14.49
N ARG A 72 -5.17 18.32 15.04
CA ARG A 72 -4.45 19.45 15.65
C ARG A 72 -2.95 19.31 15.50
N LYS A 73 -2.24 20.43 15.67
CA LYS A 73 -0.79 20.45 15.90
C LYS A 73 -0.49 19.96 17.31
N GLY A 74 0.67 19.33 17.48
CA GLY A 74 1.04 18.66 18.73
C GLY A 74 0.51 17.24 18.81
N GLU A 75 0.88 16.55 19.88
CA GLU A 75 0.47 15.17 20.14
C GLU A 75 -1.04 15.08 20.42
N CYS A 76 -1.63 13.89 20.23
CA CYS A 76 -2.96 13.64 20.75
C CYS A 76 -2.96 13.69 22.28
N ALA A 77 -4.05 14.17 22.88
CA ALA A 77 -4.24 14.04 24.32
C ALA A 77 -4.39 12.54 24.65
N ALA A 78 -3.71 12.08 25.68
CA ALA A 78 -3.91 10.74 26.26
C ALA A 78 -5.30 10.64 26.90
#